data_AF-A0A7Y1VMW4-F1
#
_entry.id   AF-A0A7Y1VMW4-F1
#
_cell.length_a   1.000
_cell.length_b   1.000
_cell.length_c   1.000
_cell.angle_alpha   90.00
_cell.angle_beta   90.00
_cell.angle_gamma   90.00
#
_symmetry.space_group_name_H-M   'P 1'
#
loop_
_entity.id
_entity.type
_entity.pdbx_description
1 polymer ?
#
loop_
_entity_poly.entity_id
_entity_poly.type
_entity_poly.pdbx_seq_one_letter_code
_entity_poly.pdbx_strand_id
1 'polypeptide(L)'
;MRILIIICAFFCITSEAISQDCSTFFPMNEGTKFQITVYDKKDEVSGIMDYVVKEVGGNTATMFYEMHDEKGKMLNSSEYSMNCSDDGVTIDFSSMMSPEILGQYEDMEVEMTGTDLLYPNNLSTGQSLPDADVFMTVKMPPINLKMNMNFFNRKVEGKESVTTPAGTFDCYLITYDSEAKMGFKMTNTNKLWLSEGHGMVLQETYNKKGKLIGKSVLTAFNK
;
A
#
# COMPACT_ATOMS: atom_id res chain seq x y z
N MET A 1 -10.61 -55.61 46.73
CA MET A 1 -11.33 -54.57 45.96
C MET A 1 -11.12 -53.22 46.62
N ARG A 2 -10.10 -52.45 46.21
CA ARG A 2 -9.96 -51.03 46.53
C ARG A 2 -9.38 -50.33 45.30
N ILE A 3 -10.13 -49.33 44.85
CA ILE A 3 -10.08 -48.72 43.54
C ILE A 3 -8.91 -47.74 43.45
N LEU A 4 -8.24 -47.80 42.31
CA LEU A 4 -7.15 -46.95 41.82
C LEU A 4 -7.72 -45.56 41.47
N ILE A 5 -7.15 -44.47 42.01
CA ILE A 5 -7.42 -43.11 41.52
C ILE A 5 -6.11 -42.55 41.00
N ILE A 6 -5.92 -42.62 39.68
CA ILE A 6 -4.85 -41.94 38.96
C ILE A 6 -5.40 -40.57 38.56
N ILE A 7 -4.88 -39.51 39.18
CA ILE A 7 -5.12 -38.12 38.79
C ILE A 7 -4.29 -37.86 37.54
N CYS A 8 -4.92 -37.87 36.37
CA CYS A 8 -4.32 -37.48 35.11
C CYS A 8 -4.40 -35.95 35.01
N ALA A 9 -3.33 -35.25 35.36
CA ALA A 9 -3.21 -33.82 35.16
C ALA A 9 -3.07 -33.53 33.66
N PHE A 10 -4.17 -33.11 33.03
CA PHE A 10 -4.22 -32.68 31.64
C PHE A 10 -3.56 -31.30 31.54
N PHE A 11 -2.26 -31.28 31.25
CA PHE A 11 -1.51 -30.05 30.99
C PHE A 11 -1.90 -29.57 29.58
N CYS A 12 -2.89 -28.68 29.48
CA CYS A 12 -3.16 -27.96 28.24
C CYS A 12 -1.96 -27.07 27.92
N ILE A 13 -1.05 -27.56 27.07
CA ILE A 13 -0.07 -26.71 26.41
C ILE A 13 -0.87 -25.87 25.41
N THR A 14 -1.28 -24.68 25.81
CA THR A 14 -1.74 -23.67 24.87
C THR A 14 -0.51 -23.26 24.08
N SER A 15 -0.36 -23.79 22.87
CA SER A 15 0.55 -23.22 21.90
C SER A 15 0.09 -21.79 21.62
N GLU A 16 0.77 -20.81 22.19
CA GLU A 16 0.70 -19.45 21.68
C GLU A 16 1.18 -19.54 20.23
N ALA A 17 0.23 -19.46 19.30
CA ALA A 17 0.55 -19.23 17.91
C ALA A 17 1.22 -17.85 17.88
N ILE A 18 2.56 -17.85 17.84
CA ILE A 18 3.32 -16.65 17.53
C ILE A 18 2.85 -16.25 16.14
N SER A 19 2.03 -15.18 16.08
CA SER A 19 1.82 -14.45 14.84
C SER A 19 3.22 -14.08 14.37
N GLN A 20 3.66 -14.70 13.27
CA GLN A 20 4.89 -14.27 12.63
C GLN A 20 4.57 -12.90 12.07
N ASP A 21 5.14 -11.87 12.69
CA ASP A 21 5.09 -10.49 12.22
C ASP A 21 5.88 -10.44 10.91
N CYS A 22 5.28 -10.94 9.84
CA CYS A 22 5.99 -11.20 8.60
C CYS A 22 6.22 -9.90 7.81
N SER A 23 5.43 -8.85 8.10
CA SER A 23 5.53 -7.56 7.44
C SER A 23 6.43 -6.64 8.26
N THR A 24 7.60 -6.32 7.72
CA THR A 24 8.52 -5.37 8.37
C THR A 24 8.04 -3.93 8.27
N PHE A 25 7.44 -3.56 7.13
CA PHE A 25 7.13 -2.16 6.83
C PHE A 25 5.67 -1.80 7.07
N PHE A 26 4.72 -2.64 6.64
CA PHE A 26 3.30 -2.28 6.67
C PHE A 26 2.63 -2.74 7.96
N PRO A 27 1.69 -1.97 8.52
CA PRO A 27 0.95 -2.37 9.72
C PRO A 27 0.05 -3.57 9.42
N MET A 28 0.30 -4.69 10.11
CA MET A 28 -0.53 -5.91 10.06
C MET A 28 -1.12 -6.25 11.43
N ASN A 29 -1.61 -5.24 12.15
CA ASN A 29 -2.34 -5.43 13.40
C ASN A 29 -3.80 -5.00 13.16
N GLU A 30 -4.74 -5.91 13.41
CA GLU A 30 -6.16 -5.62 13.29
C GLU A 30 -6.55 -4.41 14.14
N GLY A 31 -7.35 -3.50 13.57
CA GLY A 31 -7.79 -2.29 14.24
C GLY A 31 -6.83 -1.10 14.14
N THR A 32 -5.60 -1.29 13.65
CA THR A 32 -4.68 -0.18 13.38
C THR A 32 -5.29 0.77 12.36
N LYS A 33 -5.26 2.07 12.66
CA LYS A 33 -5.78 3.15 11.83
C LYS A 33 -4.69 4.15 11.50
N PHE A 34 -4.70 4.67 10.28
CA PHE A 34 -3.79 5.73 9.88
C PHE A 34 -4.41 6.61 8.81
N GLN A 35 -3.93 7.85 8.73
CA GLN A 35 -4.42 8.84 7.79
C GLN A 35 -3.29 9.33 6.90
N ILE A 36 -3.55 9.36 5.60
CA ILE A 36 -2.68 10.00 4.60
C ILE A 36 -3.39 11.24 4.07
N THR A 37 -2.76 12.41 4.21
CA THR A 37 -3.24 13.64 3.57
C THR A 37 -2.47 13.87 2.27
N VAL A 38 -3.21 14.13 1.19
CA VAL A 38 -2.68 14.40 -0.15
C VAL A 38 -2.71 15.90 -0.40
N TYR A 39 -1.58 16.44 -0.87
CA TYR A 39 -1.39 17.85 -1.17
C TYR A 39 -1.07 18.02 -2.65
N ASP A 40 -1.63 19.08 -3.25
CA ASP A 40 -1.41 19.42 -4.64
C ASP A 40 -0.08 20.17 -4.87
N LYS A 41 0.18 20.57 -6.12
CA LYS A 41 1.38 21.33 -6.53
C LYS A 41 1.52 22.72 -5.87
N LYS A 42 0.48 23.23 -5.20
CA LYS A 42 0.48 24.50 -4.46
C LYS A 42 0.57 24.29 -2.95
N ASP A 43 0.73 23.05 -2.50
CA ASP A 43 0.69 22.68 -1.09
C ASP A 43 -0.69 22.84 -0.44
N GLU A 44 -1.76 22.80 -1.25
CA GLU A 44 -3.15 22.80 -0.77
C GLU A 44 -3.62 21.35 -0.59
N VAL A 45 -4.36 21.06 0.48
CA VAL A 45 -4.97 19.74 0.68
C VAL A 45 -5.92 19.46 -0.50
N SER A 46 -5.72 18.33 -1.17
CA SER A 46 -6.56 17.86 -2.27
C SER A 46 -7.30 16.57 -1.97
N GLY A 47 -7.00 15.94 -0.82
CA GLY A 47 -7.72 14.78 -0.35
C GLY A 47 -7.16 14.22 0.95
N ILE A 48 -7.98 13.45 1.64
CA ILE A 48 -7.65 12.77 2.88
C ILE A 48 -8.06 11.31 2.74
N MET A 49 -7.14 10.40 3.02
CA MET A 49 -7.38 8.96 2.98
C MET A 49 -7.27 8.39 4.39
N ASP A 50 -8.36 7.86 4.90
CA ASP A 50 -8.45 7.21 6.21
C ASP A 50 -8.42 5.70 6.03
N TYR A 51 -7.44 5.04 6.64
CA TYR A 51 -7.22 3.60 6.53
C TYR A 51 -7.53 2.89 7.84
N VAL A 52 -7.98 1.64 7.74
CA VAL A 52 -8.08 0.69 8.85
C VAL A 52 -7.67 -0.72 8.39
N VAL A 53 -6.88 -1.40 9.21
CA VAL A 53 -6.62 -2.84 9.07
C VAL A 53 -7.85 -3.57 9.61
N LYS A 54 -8.69 -4.15 8.74
CA LYS A 54 -9.96 -4.77 9.15
C LYS A 54 -9.81 -6.17 9.69
N GLU A 55 -8.93 -6.96 9.09
CA GLU A 55 -8.74 -8.37 9.42
C GLU A 55 -7.29 -8.76 9.14
N VAL A 56 -6.72 -9.60 10.00
CA VAL A 56 -5.39 -10.18 9.82
C VAL A 56 -5.52 -11.70 10.01
N GLY A 57 -5.16 -12.46 8.97
CA GLY A 57 -5.30 -13.91 8.94
C GLY A 57 -4.05 -14.56 8.38
N GLY A 58 -3.26 -15.22 9.23
CA GLY A 58 -2.00 -15.85 8.81
C GLY A 58 -1.04 -14.82 8.21
N ASN A 59 -0.83 -14.89 6.90
CA ASN A 59 0.09 -14.04 6.13
C ASN A 59 -0.62 -12.96 5.30
N THR A 60 -1.91 -12.75 5.53
CA THR A 60 -2.72 -11.78 4.80
C THR A 60 -3.34 -10.75 5.73
N ALA A 61 -3.50 -9.52 5.23
CA ALA A 61 -4.22 -8.46 5.92
C ALA A 61 -5.18 -7.78 4.94
N THR A 62 -6.42 -7.57 5.39
CA THR A 62 -7.42 -6.81 4.63
C THR A 62 -7.40 -5.36 5.10
N MET A 63 -7.10 -4.46 4.17
CA MET A 63 -7.07 -3.02 4.37
C MET A 63 -8.34 -2.41 3.82
N PHE A 64 -8.95 -1.50 4.56
CA PHE A 64 -10.01 -0.64 4.05
C PHE A 64 -9.54 0.80 4.07
N TYR A 65 -9.96 1.56 3.06
CA TYR A 65 -9.77 3.00 3.05
C TYR A 65 -11.01 3.75 2.60
N GLU A 66 -11.17 4.96 3.13
CA GLU A 66 -12.09 5.97 2.63
C GLU A 66 -11.30 7.19 2.17
N MET A 67 -11.61 7.73 0.99
CA MET A 67 -11.04 8.97 0.51
C MET A 67 -12.08 10.08 0.55
N HIS A 68 -11.70 11.23 1.08
CA HIS A 68 -12.49 12.44 1.13
C HIS A 68 -11.79 13.58 0.36
N ASP A 69 -12.56 14.50 -0.22
CA ASP A 69 -12.02 15.76 -0.75
C ASP A 69 -11.68 16.75 0.36
N GLU A 70 -11.15 17.92 0.00
CA GLU A 70 -10.77 18.96 0.96
C GLU A 70 -11.95 19.55 1.76
N LYS A 71 -13.19 19.23 1.38
CA LYS A 71 -14.44 19.67 2.03
C LYS A 71 -15.09 18.54 2.85
N GLY A 72 -14.45 17.36 2.93
CA GLY A 72 -14.96 16.21 3.63
C GLY A 72 -16.03 15.43 2.86
N LYS A 73 -16.22 15.70 1.56
CA LYS A 73 -17.10 14.88 0.73
C LYS A 73 -16.38 13.57 0.39
N MET A 74 -17.00 12.44 0.68
CA MET A 74 -16.49 11.13 0.27
C MET A 74 -16.37 11.07 -1.26
N LEU A 75 -15.18 10.70 -1.73
CA LEU A 75 -14.83 10.55 -3.14
C LEU A 75 -14.87 9.08 -3.58
N ASN A 76 -14.34 8.18 -2.76
CA ASN A 76 -14.46 6.74 -2.93
C ASN A 76 -14.07 6.00 -1.64
N SER A 77 -14.25 4.69 -1.66
CA SER A 77 -13.68 3.76 -0.69
C SER A 77 -13.33 2.44 -1.38
N SER A 78 -12.43 1.67 -0.79
CA SER A 78 -12.17 0.29 -1.23
C SER A 78 -11.59 -0.56 -0.13
N GLU A 79 -11.71 -1.87 -0.31
CA GLU A 79 -10.94 -2.87 0.42
C GLU A 79 -9.89 -3.47 -0.51
N TYR A 80 -8.69 -3.71 0.01
CA TYR A 80 -7.63 -4.42 -0.72
C TYR A 80 -6.87 -5.34 0.22
N SER A 81 -6.32 -6.42 -0.33
CA SER A 81 -5.56 -7.40 0.46
C SER A 81 -4.06 -7.18 0.28
N MET A 82 -3.35 -7.21 1.40
CA MET A 82 -1.89 -7.32 1.43
C MET A 82 -1.52 -8.77 1.71
N ASN A 83 -0.61 -9.32 0.92
CA ASN A 83 -0.04 -10.64 1.16
C ASN A 83 1.41 -10.46 1.59
N CYS A 84 1.83 -11.26 2.55
CA CYS A 84 3.15 -11.16 3.13
C CYS A 84 3.83 -12.53 3.07
N SER A 85 5.04 -12.56 2.54
CA SER A 85 5.87 -13.76 2.45
C SER A 85 7.28 -13.45 2.97
N ASP A 86 8.16 -14.45 2.94
CA ASP A 86 9.57 -14.25 3.28
C ASP A 86 10.24 -13.20 2.38
N ASP A 87 9.78 -13.08 1.12
CA ASP A 87 10.31 -12.13 0.14
C ASP A 87 9.88 -10.68 0.43
N GLY A 88 8.80 -10.47 1.18
CA GLY A 88 8.24 -9.15 1.47
C GLY A 88 6.72 -9.09 1.42
N VAL A 89 6.21 -7.86 1.43
CA VAL A 89 4.78 -7.58 1.25
C VAL A 89 4.50 -7.33 -0.23
N THR A 90 3.51 -8.01 -0.78
CA THR A 90 2.91 -7.71 -2.09
C THR A 90 1.53 -7.10 -1.89
N ILE A 91 1.22 -6.12 -2.72
CA ILE A 91 -0.08 -5.46 -2.75
C ILE A 91 -0.71 -5.80 -4.10
N ASP A 92 -1.90 -6.40 -4.07
CA ASP A 92 -2.67 -6.68 -5.29
C ASP A 92 -3.28 -5.37 -5.82
N PHE A 93 -2.65 -4.80 -6.85
CA PHE A 93 -3.13 -3.58 -7.48
C PHE A 93 -4.53 -3.70 -8.07
N SER A 94 -4.96 -4.91 -8.47
CA SER A 94 -6.30 -5.14 -9.02
C SER A 94 -7.36 -4.81 -7.97
N SER A 95 -7.09 -5.15 -6.71
CA SER A 95 -7.97 -4.86 -5.58
C SER A 95 -7.94 -3.40 -5.11
N MET A 96 -6.89 -2.65 -5.46
CA MET A 96 -6.83 -1.20 -5.18
C MET A 96 -7.69 -0.36 -6.11
N MET A 97 -8.10 -0.91 -7.26
CA MET A 97 -9.05 -0.20 -8.13
C MET A 97 -10.43 -0.24 -7.49
N SER A 98 -10.88 0.92 -6.99
CA SER A 98 -12.16 0.97 -6.30
C SER A 98 -13.31 0.52 -7.22
N PRO A 99 -14.33 -0.17 -6.67
CA PRO A 99 -15.54 -0.51 -7.41
C PRO A 99 -16.19 0.69 -8.09
N GLU A 100 -16.02 1.90 -7.54
CA GLU A 100 -16.53 3.14 -8.10
C GLU A 100 -15.78 3.62 -9.35
N ILE A 101 -14.48 3.32 -9.48
CA ILE A 101 -13.71 3.54 -10.71
C ILE A 101 -14.11 2.50 -11.75
N LEU A 102 -14.25 1.24 -11.35
CA LEU A 102 -14.71 0.17 -12.24
C LEU A 102 -16.18 0.36 -12.65
N GLY A 103 -17.00 0.96 -11.79
CA GLY A 103 -18.41 1.29 -12.02
C GLY A 103 -18.65 2.23 -13.18
N GLN A 104 -17.68 3.09 -13.49
CA GLN A 104 -17.71 3.92 -14.69
C GLN A 104 -17.64 3.09 -16.00
N TYR A 105 -17.25 1.83 -15.89
CA TYR A 105 -17.11 0.87 -16.97
C TYR A 105 -17.96 -0.39 -16.73
N GLU A 106 -18.96 -0.36 -15.85
CA GLU A 106 -19.78 -1.53 -15.45
C GLU A 106 -20.44 -2.26 -16.64
N ASP A 107 -20.82 -1.51 -17.68
CA ASP A 107 -21.41 -2.06 -18.92
C ASP A 107 -20.34 -2.56 -19.93
N MET A 108 -19.07 -2.55 -19.55
CA MET A 108 -17.92 -2.87 -20.40
C MET A 108 -17.08 -3.99 -19.79
N GLU A 109 -16.51 -4.84 -20.65
CA GLU A 109 -15.62 -5.90 -20.18
C GLU A 109 -14.24 -5.31 -19.86
N VAL A 110 -13.83 -5.40 -18.60
CA VAL A 110 -12.51 -4.94 -18.11
C VAL A 110 -11.60 -6.14 -17.86
N GLU A 111 -10.45 -6.15 -18.50
CA GLU A 111 -9.37 -7.12 -18.26
C GLU A 111 -8.20 -6.42 -17.57
N MET A 112 -7.66 -7.04 -16.51
CA MET A 112 -6.47 -6.56 -15.81
C MET A 112 -5.41 -7.65 -15.74
N THR A 113 -4.17 -7.26 -16.02
CA THR A 113 -2.98 -8.11 -15.90
C THR A 113 -1.82 -7.27 -15.37
N GLY A 114 -0.82 -7.88 -14.75
CA GLY A 114 0.35 -7.14 -14.31
C GLY A 114 1.25 -7.96 -13.40
N THR A 115 2.17 -7.25 -12.77
CA THR A 115 3.08 -7.74 -11.74
C THR A 115 2.83 -6.99 -10.44
N ASP A 116 2.86 -7.71 -9.32
CA ASP A 116 2.62 -7.12 -8.00
C ASP A 116 3.76 -6.19 -7.58
N LEU A 117 3.43 -5.16 -6.81
CA LEU A 117 4.45 -4.31 -6.20
C LEU A 117 5.03 -5.00 -4.96
N LEU A 118 6.26 -5.51 -5.08
CA LEU A 118 6.98 -6.09 -3.97
C LEU A 118 7.70 -5.03 -3.13
N TYR A 119 7.48 -5.07 -1.82
CA TYR A 119 8.25 -4.37 -0.80
C TYR A 119 8.98 -5.40 0.08
N PRO A 120 10.29 -5.62 -0.15
CA PRO A 120 11.04 -6.60 0.62
C PRO A 120 11.05 -6.29 2.12
N ASN A 121 11.03 -7.34 2.94
CA ASN A 121 11.14 -7.19 4.39
C ASN A 121 12.51 -6.67 4.84
N ASN A 122 13.53 -6.81 4.01
CA ASN A 122 14.86 -6.30 4.27
C ASN A 122 15.26 -5.34 3.14
N LEU A 123 15.53 -4.09 3.50
CA LEU A 123 16.03 -3.07 2.59
C LEU A 123 17.47 -2.71 2.94
N SER A 124 18.31 -2.60 1.91
CA SER A 124 19.71 -2.16 2.04
C SER A 124 19.97 -0.94 1.16
N THR A 125 20.75 0.01 1.65
CA THR A 125 21.16 1.18 0.85
C THR A 125 21.88 0.75 -0.43
N GLY A 126 21.47 1.31 -1.56
CA GLY A 126 21.98 0.97 -2.89
C GLY A 126 21.25 -0.19 -3.57
N GLN A 127 20.34 -0.88 -2.89
CA GLN A 127 19.56 -1.98 -3.45
C GLN A 127 18.58 -1.48 -4.52
N SER A 128 18.60 -2.13 -5.68
CA SER A 128 17.52 -2.02 -6.67
C SER A 128 16.37 -2.94 -6.29
N LEU A 129 15.14 -2.47 -6.47
CA LEU A 129 13.93 -3.26 -6.25
C LEU A 129 13.30 -3.67 -7.59
N PRO A 130 12.54 -4.78 -7.65
CA PRO A 130 11.90 -5.22 -8.88
C PRO A 130 10.92 -4.18 -9.41
N ASP A 131 10.94 -3.99 -10.72
CA ASP A 131 9.93 -3.20 -11.44
C ASP A 131 8.55 -3.87 -11.31
N ALA A 132 7.50 -3.07 -11.43
CA ALA A 132 6.12 -3.53 -11.43
C ALA A 132 5.33 -2.85 -12.55
N ASP A 133 4.33 -3.54 -13.08
CA ASP A 133 3.47 -3.03 -14.14
C ASP A 133 2.02 -3.47 -13.96
N VAL A 134 1.10 -2.62 -14.37
CA VAL A 134 -0.33 -2.90 -14.40
C VAL A 134 -0.85 -2.52 -15.77
N PHE A 135 -1.57 -3.45 -16.40
CA PHE A 135 -2.20 -3.30 -17.69
C PHE A 135 -3.70 -3.51 -17.55
N MET A 136 -4.47 -2.47 -17.82
CA MET A 136 -5.92 -2.49 -17.85
C MET A 136 -6.39 -2.33 -19.30
N THR A 137 -7.28 -3.22 -19.73
CA THR A 137 -7.96 -3.13 -21.03
C THR A 137 -9.45 -3.04 -20.78
N VAL A 138 -10.06 -1.93 -21.20
CA VAL A 138 -11.53 -1.79 -21.25
C VAL A 138 -11.96 -2.08 -22.68
N LYS A 139 -12.71 -3.16 -22.88
CA LYS A 139 -13.22 -3.55 -24.20
C LYS A 139 -14.43 -2.69 -24.54
N MET A 140 -14.27 -1.88 -25.60
CA MET A 140 -15.32 -1.00 -26.12
C MET A 140 -15.36 -1.13 -27.64
N PRO A 141 -16.47 -1.58 -28.25
CA PRO A 141 -16.58 -1.57 -29.70
C PRO A 141 -16.63 -0.13 -30.25
N PRO A 142 -15.91 0.22 -31.34
CA PRO A 142 -15.00 -0.62 -32.14
C PRO A 142 -13.52 -0.61 -31.67
N ILE A 143 -13.15 0.15 -30.62
CA ILE A 143 -11.76 0.33 -30.17
C ILE A 143 -11.64 0.14 -28.65
N ASN A 144 -10.81 -0.81 -28.23
CA ASN A 144 -10.48 -1.01 -26.82
C ASN A 144 -9.63 0.14 -26.27
N LEU A 145 -9.93 0.57 -25.05
CA LEU A 145 -9.10 1.49 -24.29
C LEU A 145 -8.06 0.69 -23.51
N LYS A 146 -6.78 1.03 -23.70
CA LYS A 146 -5.66 0.40 -23.00
C LYS A 146 -5.01 1.42 -22.07
N MET A 147 -4.87 1.06 -20.81
CA MET A 147 -4.15 1.81 -19.80
C MET A 147 -3.01 0.96 -19.27
N ASN A 148 -1.81 1.53 -19.26
CA ASN A 148 -0.65 0.85 -18.72
C ASN A 148 0.05 1.77 -17.72
N MET A 149 0.34 1.23 -16.54
CA MET A 149 1.10 1.87 -15.48
C MET A 149 2.36 1.05 -15.25
N ASN A 150 3.53 1.69 -15.27
CA ASN A 150 4.80 1.04 -14.95
C ASN A 150 5.46 1.78 -13.80
N PHE A 151 6.11 1.02 -12.92
CA PHE A 151 6.93 1.48 -11.82
C PHE A 151 8.32 0.86 -11.98
N PHE A 152 9.32 1.68 -12.24
CA PHE A 152 10.64 1.18 -12.63
C PHE A 152 11.77 2.04 -12.08
N ASN A 153 13.00 1.57 -12.23
CA ASN A 153 14.19 2.21 -11.64
C ASN A 153 14.06 2.37 -10.11
N ARG A 154 13.40 1.42 -9.45
CA ARG A 154 13.18 1.47 -8.00
C ARG A 154 14.49 1.23 -7.27
N LYS A 155 14.88 2.15 -6.39
CA LYS A 155 16.16 2.08 -5.67
C LYS A 155 16.07 2.61 -4.26
N VAL A 156 16.67 1.89 -3.31
CA VAL A 156 16.86 2.34 -1.93
C VAL A 156 18.07 3.27 -1.88
N GLU A 157 17.84 4.57 -1.70
CA GLU A 157 18.92 5.57 -1.70
C GLU A 157 19.64 5.69 -0.36
N GLY A 158 18.95 5.42 0.75
CA GLY A 158 19.51 5.63 2.09
C GLY A 158 18.47 5.59 3.19
N LYS A 159 18.90 5.95 4.40
CA LYS A 159 18.03 6.16 5.56
C LYS A 159 18.09 7.61 5.99
N GLU A 160 16.95 8.18 6.34
CA GLU A 160 16.86 9.50 6.96
C GLU A 160 15.62 9.63 7.84
N SER A 161 15.67 10.58 8.78
CA SER A 161 14.56 10.84 9.68
C SER A 161 13.58 11.82 9.03
N VAL A 162 12.28 11.51 9.06
CA VAL A 162 11.21 12.35 8.53
C VAL A 162 10.21 12.67 9.63
N THR A 163 9.89 13.96 9.78
CA THR A 163 8.86 14.43 10.71
C THR A 163 7.58 14.78 9.95
N THR A 164 6.46 14.26 10.43
CA THR A 164 5.11 14.55 9.95
C THR A 164 4.21 14.88 11.14
N PRO A 165 2.94 15.28 10.93
CA PRO A 165 2.01 15.45 12.04
C PRO A 165 1.78 14.18 12.88
N ALA A 166 2.00 12.99 12.30
CA ALA A 166 1.88 11.72 13.00
C ALA A 166 3.08 11.38 13.91
N GLY A 167 4.23 12.06 13.75
CA GLY A 167 5.43 11.78 14.53
C GLY A 167 6.72 12.01 13.76
N THR A 168 7.82 11.43 14.29
CA THR A 168 9.12 11.40 13.60
C THR A 168 9.54 9.95 13.42
N PHE A 169 9.96 9.61 12.20
CA PHE A 169 10.16 8.24 11.75
C PHE A 169 11.53 8.08 11.10
N ASP A 170 12.19 6.96 11.37
CA ASP A 170 13.39 6.56 10.63
C ASP A 170 12.97 5.84 9.35
N CYS A 171 13.17 6.49 8.21
CA CYS A 171 12.65 6.05 6.92
C CYS A 171 13.78 5.58 6.01
N TYR A 172 13.51 4.53 5.23
CA TYR A 172 14.24 4.31 3.98
C TYR A 172 13.70 5.24 2.91
N LEU A 173 14.59 5.95 2.22
CA LEU A 173 14.26 6.71 1.02
C LEU A 173 14.35 5.78 -0.20
N ILE A 174 13.24 5.60 -0.89
CA ILE A 174 13.13 4.85 -2.14
C ILE A 174 12.81 5.82 -3.27
N THR A 175 13.62 5.83 -4.33
CA THR A 175 13.35 6.57 -5.57
C THR A 175 12.80 5.61 -6.62
N TYR A 176 11.90 6.09 -7.49
CA TYR A 176 11.41 5.32 -8.63
C TYR A 176 10.74 6.21 -9.67
N ASP A 177 10.73 5.77 -10.92
CA ASP A 177 9.96 6.40 -11.98
C ASP A 177 8.60 5.71 -12.12
N SER A 178 7.56 6.50 -12.37
CA SER A 178 6.25 6.00 -12.77
C SER A 178 5.88 6.48 -14.16
N GLU A 179 5.32 5.59 -14.97
CA GLU A 179 4.85 5.90 -16.32
C GLU A 179 3.40 5.46 -16.48
N ALA A 180 2.52 6.39 -16.84
CA ALA A 180 1.14 6.10 -17.22
C ALA A 180 0.96 6.34 -18.73
N LYS A 181 0.45 5.35 -19.44
CA LYS A 181 0.08 5.42 -20.86
C LYS A 181 -1.45 5.29 -20.98
N MET A 182 -2.11 6.42 -21.25
CA MET A 182 -3.56 6.50 -21.49
C MET A 182 -3.80 7.39 -22.73
N GLY A 183 -3.48 6.87 -23.92
CA GLY A 183 -3.48 7.63 -25.18
C GLY A 183 -2.30 8.61 -25.31
N PHE A 184 -1.81 9.18 -24.21
CA PHE A 184 -0.54 9.90 -24.11
C PHE A 184 0.33 9.31 -22.98
N LYS A 185 1.65 9.52 -23.07
CA LYS A 185 2.62 9.05 -22.08
C LYS A 185 2.93 10.14 -21.06
N MET A 186 2.51 9.92 -19.82
CA MET A 186 2.91 10.71 -18.65
C MET A 186 4.01 9.96 -17.89
N THR A 187 5.04 10.67 -17.45
CA THR A 187 6.14 10.09 -16.66
C THR A 187 6.47 11.03 -15.52
N ASN A 188 6.61 10.47 -14.32
CA ASN A 188 6.97 11.19 -13.11
C ASN A 188 8.11 10.46 -12.41
N THR A 189 8.90 11.20 -11.65
CA THR A 189 9.86 10.64 -10.70
C THR A 189 9.30 10.80 -9.30
N ASN A 190 9.44 9.78 -8.47
CA ASN A 190 8.85 9.71 -7.14
C ASN A 190 9.92 9.47 -6.09
N LYS A 191 9.68 10.01 -4.90
CA LYS A 191 10.42 9.69 -3.69
C LYS A 191 9.42 9.17 -2.65
N LEU A 192 9.72 8.02 -2.07
CA LEU A 192 8.92 7.38 -1.04
C LEU A 192 9.78 7.20 0.21
N TRP A 193 9.28 7.68 1.34
CA TRP A 193 9.85 7.46 2.65
C TRP A 193 9.04 6.37 3.35
N LEU A 194 9.66 5.21 3.50
CA LEU A 194 9.05 4.01 4.05
C LEU A 194 9.63 3.72 5.43
N SER A 195 8.78 3.65 6.46
CA SER A 195 9.17 3.35 7.84
C SER A 195 8.70 1.97 8.26
N GLU A 196 9.53 1.30 9.06
CA GLU A 196 9.19 0.02 9.67
C GLU A 196 7.93 0.15 10.55
N GLY A 197 7.01 -0.81 10.45
CA GLY A 197 5.73 -0.85 11.17
C GLY A 197 4.65 0.19 10.78
N HIS A 198 5.00 1.21 9.99
CA HIS A 198 4.10 2.33 9.66
C HIS A 198 3.77 2.43 8.17
N GLY A 199 4.58 1.82 7.30
CA GLY A 199 4.46 1.89 5.85
C GLY A 199 4.93 3.24 5.31
N MET A 200 4.15 3.82 4.39
CA MET A 200 4.48 5.11 3.78
C MET A 200 4.30 6.25 4.79
N VAL A 201 5.38 6.99 5.04
CA VAL A 201 5.39 8.20 5.88
C VAL A 201 5.24 9.46 5.03
N LEU A 202 5.94 9.51 3.90
CA LEU A 202 5.91 10.61 2.94
C LEU A 202 6.08 10.05 1.54
N GLN A 203 5.39 10.62 0.56
CA GLN A 203 5.68 10.43 -0.84
C GLN A 203 5.65 11.78 -1.55
N GLU A 204 6.61 12.02 -2.43
CA GLU A 204 6.66 13.19 -3.30
C GLU A 204 6.68 12.76 -4.76
N THR A 205 5.95 13.47 -5.60
CA THR A 205 5.90 13.22 -7.04
C THR A 205 6.37 14.44 -7.81
N TYR A 206 7.30 14.23 -8.73
CA TYR A 206 7.95 15.24 -9.55
C TYR A 206 7.64 15.00 -11.02
N ASN A 207 7.33 16.07 -11.75
CA ASN A 207 7.15 15.97 -13.20
C ASN A 207 8.50 15.85 -13.94
N LYS A 208 8.45 15.63 -15.25
CA LYS A 208 9.65 15.55 -16.14
C LYS A 208 10.60 16.77 -16.08
N LYS A 209 10.16 17.92 -15.54
CA LYS A 209 11.00 19.12 -15.36
C LYS A 209 11.63 19.20 -13.96
N GLY A 210 11.47 18.17 -13.13
CA GLY A 210 11.95 18.15 -11.75
C GLY A 210 11.14 19.04 -10.79
N LYS A 211 9.95 19.49 -11.19
CA LYS A 211 9.07 20.28 -10.32
C LYS A 211 8.17 19.35 -9.51
N LEU A 212 8.11 19.55 -8.19
CA LEU A 212 7.15 18.91 -7.30
C LEU A 212 5.71 19.23 -7.75
N ILE A 213 4.90 18.21 -7.96
CA ILE A 213 3.51 18.32 -8.42
C ILE A 213 2.48 17.73 -7.44
N GLY A 214 2.95 17.07 -6.38
CA GLY A 214 2.11 16.63 -5.28
C GLY A 214 2.92 15.89 -4.23
N LYS A 215 2.35 15.77 -3.04
CA LYS A 215 2.90 14.94 -1.95
C LYS A 215 1.78 14.27 -1.15
N SER A 216 2.07 13.13 -0.58
CA SER A 216 1.20 12.40 0.34
C SER A 216 1.92 12.24 1.67
N VAL A 217 1.27 12.56 2.79
CA VAL A 217 1.91 12.63 4.11
C VAL A 217 1.09 11.83 5.12
N LEU A 218 1.76 10.99 5.91
CA LEU A 218 1.17 10.35 7.08
C LEU A 218 0.86 11.40 8.14
N THR A 219 -0.40 11.68 8.41
CA THR A 219 -0.84 12.76 9.31
C THR A 219 -1.42 12.25 10.62
N ALA A 220 -1.89 11.00 10.67
CA ALA A 220 -2.28 10.34 11.91
C ALA A 220 -1.92 8.84 11.87
N PHE A 221 -1.59 8.27 13.02
CA PHE A 221 -1.35 6.83 13.18
C PHE A 221 -1.78 6.39 14.58
N ASN A 222 -2.53 5.30 14.66
CA ASN A 222 -3.05 4.73 15.90
C ASN A 222 -3.02 3.20 15.77
N LYS A 223 -2.21 2.54 16.60
CA LYS A 223 -2.07 1.08 16.58
C LYS A 223 -3.20 0.39 17.33
#